data_AF-A0A8T4PLD6-F1
#
_entry.id   AF-A0A8T4PLD6-F1
#
_cell.length_a   1.000
_cell.length_b   1.000
_cell.length_c   1.000
_cell.angle_alpha   90.00
_cell.angle_beta   90.00
_cell.angle_gamma   90.00
#
_symmetry.space_group_name_H-M   'P 1'
#
loop_
_entity.id
_entity.type
_entity.pdbx_description
1 polymer ?
#
loop_
_entity_poly.entity_id
_entity_poly.type
_entity_poly.pdbx_seq_one_letter_code
_entity_poly.pdbx_strand_id
1 'polypeptide(L)' 'MKGFLEGFRKGFQEFGHNITLIINSTLLTPVYFLGVGLTSVIARLFGKKFLEKDIKKKGSYWSDLNLKKKKMEDHYRQF' A
#
# COMPACT_ATOMS: atom_id res chain seq x y z
N MET A 1 33.34 -21.34 30.60
CA MET A 1 33.45 -21.77 29.19
C MET A 1 32.10 -22.05 28.52
N LYS A 2 31.22 -22.91 29.06
CA LYS A 2 29.93 -23.23 28.41
C LYS A 2 29.05 -22.00 28.09
N GLY A 3 28.87 -21.09 29.04
CA GLY A 3 28.10 -19.85 28.80
C GLY A 3 28.71 -18.90 27.78
N PHE A 4 30.04 -18.87 27.65
CA PHE A 4 30.74 -18.08 26.63
C PHE A 4 30.50 -18.63 25.22
N LEU A 5 30.62 -19.96 25.05
CA LEU A 5 30.32 -20.65 23.79
C LEU A 5 28.84 -20.51 23.39
N GLU A 6 27.93 -20.55 24.36
CA GLU A 6 26.50 -20.37 24.10
C GLU A 6 26.16 -18.94 23.68
N GLY A 7 26.73 -17.94 24.36
CA GLY A 7 26.61 -16.53 23.97
C GLY A 7 27.21 -16.26 22.59
N PHE A 8 28.39 -16.80 22.32
CA PHE A 8 29.04 -16.70 21.01
C PHE A 8 28.19 -17.32 19.89
N ARG A 9 27.62 -18.51 20.13
CA ARG A 9 26.74 -19.19 19.17
C ARG A 9 25.47 -18.37 18.88
N LYS A 10 24.83 -17.82 19.92
CA LYS A 10 23.64 -16.98 19.77
C LYS A 10 23.97 -15.69 18.99
N GLY A 11 25.06 -15.02 19.35
CA GLY A 11 25.52 -13.82 18.64
C GLY A 11 25.84 -14.09 17.17
N PHE A 12 26.48 -15.23 16.86
CA PHE A 12 26.77 -15.62 15.48
C PHE A 12 25.50 -15.93 14.66
N GLN A 13 24.50 -16.57 15.28
CA GLN A 13 23.20 -16.81 14.63
C GLN A 13 22.49 -15.51 14.30
N GLU A 14 22.44 -14.58 15.25
CA GLU A 14 21.81 -13.27 15.05
C GLU A 14 22.56 -12.43 14.02
N PHE A 15 23.90 -12.46 14.04
CA PHE A 15 24.73 -11.82 13.02
C PHE A 15 24.44 -12.37 11.62
N GLY A 16 24.41 -13.70 11.47
CA GLY A 16 24.07 -14.34 10.20
C GLY A 16 22.67 -13.96 9.71
N HIS A 17 21.70 -13.90 10.63
CA HIS A 17 20.33 -13.46 10.31
C HIS A 17 20.30 -12.01 9.80
N ASN A 18 20.98 -11.09 10.50
CA ASN A 18 21.05 -9.67 10.12
C ASN A 18 21.74 -9.46 8.78
N ILE A 19 22.88 -10.14 8.54
CA ILE A 19 23.57 -10.10 7.25
C ILE A 19 22.68 -10.65 6.14
N THR A 20 21.97 -11.74 6.38
CA THR A 20 21.02 -12.31 5.41
C THR A 20 19.92 -11.30 5.05
N LEU A 21 19.37 -10.60 6.05
CA LEU A 21 18.35 -9.58 5.84
C LEU A 21 18.89 -8.38 5.04
N ILE A 22 20.12 -7.93 5.34
CA ILE A 22 20.77 -6.84 4.61
C ILE A 22 21.03 -7.23 3.16
N ILE A 23 21.57 -8.42 2.92
CA ILE A 23 21.86 -8.90 1.55
C ILE A 23 20.55 -9.02 0.76
N ASN A 24 19.54 -9.68 1.31
CA ASN A 24 18.26 -9.85 0.63
C ASN A 24 17.58 -8.51 0.34
N SER A 25 17.55 -7.58 1.30
CA SER A 25 16.96 -6.25 1.07
C SER A 25 17.75 -5.44 0.04
N THR A 26 19.08 -5.50 0.08
CA THR A 26 19.96 -4.84 -0.89
C THR A 26 19.75 -5.40 -2.30
N LEU A 27 19.67 -6.72 -2.46
CA LEU A 27 19.42 -7.36 -3.76
C LEU A 27 18.02 -7.06 -4.30
N LEU A 28 17.00 -7.05 -3.42
CA LEU A 28 15.63 -6.75 -3.82
C LEU A 28 15.43 -5.28 -4.18
N THR A 29 16.22 -4.36 -3.61
CA THR A 29 16.05 -2.93 -3.83
C THR A 29 16.14 -2.54 -5.32
N PRO A 30 17.22 -2.86 -6.07
CA PRO A 30 17.28 -2.60 -7.50
C PRO A 30 16.18 -3.32 -8.28
N VAL A 31 15.81 -4.56 -7.91
CA VAL A 31 14.75 -5.31 -8.61
C VAL A 31 13.40 -4.63 -8.45
N TYR A 32 13.07 -4.10 -7.28
CA TYR A 32 11.83 -3.37 -7.06
C TYR A 32 11.86 -2.01 -7.75
N PHE A 33 12.95 -1.26 -7.63
CA PHE A 33 13.06 0.07 -8.25
C PHE A 33 13.13 0.00 -9.78
N LEU A 34 13.91 -0.91 -10.35
CA LEU A 34 14.03 -1.07 -11.80
C LEU A 34 12.91 -1.92 -12.36
N GLY A 35 12.49 -2.99 -11.71
CA GLY A 35 11.37 -3.82 -12.19
C GLY A 35 10.04 -3.09 -12.08
N VAL A 36 9.61 -2.78 -10.86
CA VAL A 36 8.30 -2.14 -10.62
C VAL A 36 8.32 -0.67 -11.03
N GLY A 37 9.38 0.06 -10.69
CA GLY A 37 9.49 1.47 -11.03
C GLY A 37 9.54 1.70 -12.54
N LEU A 38 10.43 1.01 -13.27
CA LEU A 38 10.50 1.17 -14.74
C LEU A 38 9.22 0.72 -15.42
N THR A 39 8.62 -0.40 -15.00
CA THR A 39 7.34 -0.85 -15.59
C THR A 39 6.22 0.16 -15.34
N SER A 40 6.16 0.81 -14.18
CA SER A 40 5.18 1.88 -13.92
C SER A 40 5.41 3.11 -14.81
N VAL A 41 6.67 3.50 -15.04
CA VAL A 41 7.04 4.60 -15.94
C VAL A 41 6.67 4.26 -17.38
N ILE A 42 7.03 3.07 -17.85
CA ILE A 42 6.67 2.57 -19.18
C ILE A 42 5.15 2.52 -19.34
N ALA A 43 4.42 1.94 -18.38
CA ALA A 43 2.96 1.87 -18.42
C ALA A 43 2.33 3.27 -18.50
N ARG A 44 2.88 4.25 -17.78
CA ARG A 44 2.45 5.65 -17.85
C ARG A 44 2.72 6.27 -19.23
N LEU A 45 3.85 5.98 -19.87
CA LEU A 45 4.16 6.42 -21.23
C LEU A 45 3.16 5.85 -22.25
N PHE A 46 2.74 4.60 -22.08
CA PHE A 46 1.69 3.96 -22.89
C PHE A 46 0.25 4.37 -22.51
N GLY A 47 0.09 5.38 -21.65
CA GLY A 47 -1.23 5.93 -21.31
C GLY A 47 -2.01 5.14 -20.25
N LYS A 48 -1.44 4.09 -19.63
CA LYS A 48 -2.07 3.46 -18.46
C LYS A 48 -2.05 4.44 -17.29
N LYS A 49 -3.26 4.83 -16.84
CA LYS A 49 -3.47 5.60 -15.63
C LYS A 49 -3.83 4.63 -14.51
N PHE A 50 -2.92 4.42 -13.56
CA PHE A 50 -3.18 3.58 -12.38
C PHE A 50 -4.16 4.24 -11.40
N LEU A 51 -4.18 5.57 -11.38
CA LEU A 51 -5.16 6.35 -10.63
C LEU A 51 -6.13 6.99 -11.62
N GLU A 52 -7.40 6.65 -11.52
CA GLU A 52 -8.47 7.25 -12.29
C GLU A 52 -8.58 8.74 -11.89
N LYS A 53 -8.12 9.64 -12.77
CA LYS A 53 -8.11 11.10 -12.50
C LYS A 53 -9.50 11.73 -12.58
N ASP A 54 -10.46 11.01 -13.18
CA ASP A 54 -11.84 11.44 -13.23
C ASP A 54 -12.53 11.13 -11.90
N ILE A 55 -12.33 12.01 -10.92
CA ILE A 55 -13.33 12.26 -9.86
C ILE A 55 -14.53 13.03 -10.48
N LYS A 56 -14.83 12.80 -11.76
CA LYS A 56 -16.00 13.38 -12.41
C LYS A 56 -17.21 12.58 -11.98
N LYS A 57 -17.90 13.12 -10.98
CA LYS A 57 -19.36 12.98 -10.77
C LYS A 57 -19.92 11.59 -11.07
N LYS A 58 -19.29 10.49 -10.62
CA LYS A 58 -20.11 9.36 -10.19
C LYS A 58 -20.82 9.92 -8.97
N GLY A 59 -22.07 10.35 -9.19
CA GLY A 59 -22.89 11.01 -8.18
C GLY A 59 -22.62 10.30 -6.87
N SER A 60 -22.13 11.06 -5.90
CA SER A 60 -21.94 10.52 -4.57
C SER A 60 -23.20 9.74 -4.20
N TYR A 61 -23.07 8.58 -3.54
CA TYR A 61 -24.24 7.92 -2.95
C TYR A 61 -25.03 8.88 -2.04
N TRP A 62 -24.37 9.96 -1.63
CA TRP A 62 -24.96 11.19 -1.11
C TRP A 62 -25.75 11.93 -2.18
N SER A 63 -27.08 11.83 -2.12
CA SER A 63 -27.98 12.78 -2.77
C SER A 63 -27.78 14.19 -2.19
N ASP A 64 -27.89 15.24 -3.02
CA ASP A 64 -27.97 16.61 -2.53
C ASP A 64 -29.10 16.72 -1.50
N LEU A 65 -28.74 16.95 -0.23
CA LEU A 65 -29.70 17.09 0.87
C LEU A 65 -30.40 18.45 0.70
N ASN A 66 -31.38 18.50 -0.20
CA ASN A 66 -32.15 19.70 -0.48
C ASN A 66 -33.11 19.92 0.69
N LEU A 67 -32.66 20.66 1.71
CA LEU A 67 -33.38 20.95 2.96
C LEU A 67 -34.66 21.80 2.77
N LYS A 68 -35.04 22.11 1.53
CA LYS A 68 -36.30 22.80 1.22
C LYS A 68 -37.32 21.84 0.60
N LYS A 69 -38.39 21.60 1.37
CA LYS A 69 -39.67 20.95 0.98
C LYS A 69 -39.53 19.63 0.20
N LYS A 70 -39.09 18.57 0.87
CA LYS A 70 -39.53 17.21 0.50
C LYS A 70 -40.80 16.88 1.30
N LYS A 71 -41.72 16.10 0.73
CA LYS A 71 -42.97 15.71 1.41
C LYS A 71 -42.62 14.86 2.64
N MET A 72 -43.27 15.13 3.78
CA MET A 72 -43.04 14.42 5.05
C MET A 72 -43.14 12.90 4.90
N GLU A 73 -43.97 12.42 3.96
CA GLU A 73 -44.13 11.01 3.61
C GLU A 73 -42.82 10.30 3.23
N ASP A 74 -41.87 11.00 2.60
CA ASP A 74 -40.58 10.41 2.16
C ASP A 74 -39.61 10.17 3.33
N HIS A 75 -39.83 10.82 4.48
CA HIS A 75 -38.97 10.69 5.66
C HIS A 75 -39.29 9.47 6.54
N TYR A 76 -40.49 8.88 6.40
CA TYR A 76 -40.89 7.71 7.19
C TYR A 76 -40.17 6.41 6.81
N ARG A 77 -39.39 6.41 5.73
CA ARG A 77 -38.62 5.25 5.24
C ARG A 77 -37.10 5.37 5.44
N GLN A 78 -36.64 6.36 6.20
CA GLN A 78 -35.21 6.59 6.45
C GLN A 78 -34.64 5.85 7.67
N PHE A 79 -35.46 5.08 8.38
CA PHE A 79 -35.03 4.14 9.42
C PHE A 79 -35.49 2.72 9.06
#